data_AF-A0A846U6J8-F1
#
_entry.id   AF-A0A846U6J8-F1
#
_cell.length_a   1.000
_cell.length_b   1.000
_cell.length_c   1.000
_cell.angle_alpha   90.00
_cell.angle_beta   90.00
_cell.angle_gamma   90.00
#
_symmetry.space_group_name_H-M   'P 1'
#
loop_
_entity.id
_entity.type
_entity.pdbx_description
1 polymer ?
#
loop_
_entity_poly.entity_id
_entity_poly.type
_entity_poly.pdbx_seq_one_letter_code
_entity_poly.pdbx_strand_id
1 'polypeptide(L)'
;MTTPEHVSPATSVGVREAWLYTWGGLVLYALVLYGLAVTVTVARTDQPGPWLWGLLLTYTVAFLGLTLFCRSLKAGLWSRTTATSQLAALLIPAVGTSVLSWRDPDWVIAGQIPWFIACSTWAFAAHRKATWPLILLGAFGAAVGVGVGIGLNPGSGQYMLDHVLPVMTATWFVTSLTPLMVWLTVWWWGVILKLESARKTQADLAVARERLRFASDLHDIQGHHLQVIALKAELAQRLLDRDLEASRTQLQDVRSEAQTALQETRALVQGLRQVSLEQELANAAEVLTSAGITSTHHVDGSPSSSTVRHTL
;
A
#
# COMPACT_ATOMS: atom_id res chain seq x y z
N MET A 1 -4.28 -20.44 18.09
CA MET A 1 -3.08 -20.47 17.22
C MET A 1 -3.58 -20.27 15.80
N THR A 2 -3.66 -19.00 15.39
CA THR A 2 -4.25 -18.58 14.11
C THR A 2 -3.23 -18.77 13.00
N THR A 3 -3.52 -19.67 12.07
CA THR A 3 -2.76 -19.86 10.82
C THR A 3 -2.72 -18.54 10.03
N PRO A 4 -1.57 -18.11 9.49
CA PRO A 4 -1.50 -16.91 8.68
C PRO A 4 -2.25 -17.13 7.36
N GLU A 5 -3.19 -16.24 7.05
CA GLU A 5 -3.88 -16.23 5.76
C GLU A 5 -2.87 -16.16 4.61
N HIS A 6 -3.03 -17.07 3.65
CA HIS A 6 -2.33 -17.04 2.37
C HIS A 6 -2.68 -15.74 1.63
N VAL A 7 -1.78 -14.75 1.71
CA VAL A 7 -1.80 -13.58 0.82
C VAL A 7 -1.48 -14.08 -0.58
N SER A 8 -2.35 -13.84 -1.57
CA SER A 8 -2.11 -14.32 -2.94
C SER A 8 -0.81 -13.73 -3.50
N PRO A 9 -0.02 -14.50 -4.26
CA PRO A 9 1.26 -14.04 -4.79
C PRO A 9 1.12 -12.79 -5.68
N ALA A 10 -0.01 -12.63 -6.39
CA ALA A 10 -0.30 -11.46 -7.22
C ALA A 10 -0.36 -10.14 -6.41
N THR A 11 -0.98 -10.16 -5.22
CA THR A 11 -1.00 -8.98 -4.34
C THR A 11 0.39 -8.65 -3.80
N SER A 12 1.21 -9.67 -3.53
CA SER A 12 2.59 -9.49 -3.05
C SER A 12 3.52 -8.90 -4.12
N VAL A 13 3.32 -9.24 -5.40
CA VAL A 13 4.10 -8.72 -6.52
C VAL A 13 3.74 -7.26 -6.79
N GLY A 14 2.44 -6.93 -6.86
CA GLY A 14 1.99 -5.55 -7.07
C GLY A 14 2.40 -4.60 -5.94
N VAL A 15 2.34 -5.06 -4.69
CA VAL A 15 2.81 -4.29 -3.52
C VAL A 15 4.34 -4.12 -3.58
N ARG A 16 5.09 -5.15 -4.00
CA ARG A 16 6.55 -5.08 -4.15
C ARG A 16 6.95 -4.09 -5.24
N GLU A 17 6.28 -4.11 -6.39
CA GLU A 17 6.53 -3.21 -7.52
C GLU A 17 6.16 -1.77 -7.17
N ALA A 18 4.97 -1.54 -6.60
CA ALA A 18 4.55 -0.22 -6.13
C ALA A 18 5.55 0.35 -5.12
N TRP A 19 6.06 -0.48 -4.21
CA TRP A 19 7.11 -0.05 -3.29
C TRP A 19 8.43 0.26 -4.00
N LEU A 20 8.84 -0.53 -4.99
CA LEU A 20 10.08 -0.27 -5.75
C LEU A 20 10.01 1.05 -6.52
N TYR A 21 8.86 1.38 -7.13
CA TYR A 21 8.64 2.68 -7.75
C TYR A 21 8.66 3.82 -6.73
N THR A 22 7.99 3.64 -5.60
CA THR A 22 7.93 4.63 -4.51
C THR A 22 9.33 4.91 -3.95
N TRP A 23 10.08 3.86 -3.65
CA TRP A 23 11.45 3.94 -3.14
C TRP A 23 12.41 4.49 -4.20
N GLY A 24 12.32 3.99 -5.43
CA GLY A 24 13.15 4.44 -6.55
C GLY A 24 12.93 5.93 -6.87
N GLY A 25 11.69 6.41 -6.85
CA GLY A 25 11.37 7.82 -7.03
C GLY A 25 11.92 8.70 -5.92
N LEU A 26 11.87 8.24 -4.66
CA LEU A 26 12.41 8.97 -3.52
C LEU A 26 13.96 9.02 -3.55
N VAL A 27 14.60 7.92 -3.93
CA VAL A 27 16.05 7.84 -4.18
C VAL A 27 16.45 8.77 -5.33
N LEU A 28 15.70 8.75 -6.45
CA LEU A 28 15.95 9.62 -7.60
C LEU A 28 15.80 11.10 -7.22
N TYR A 29 14.74 11.46 -6.50
CA TYR A 29 14.52 12.81 -6.00
C TYR A 29 15.68 13.27 -5.11
N ALA A 30 16.09 12.44 -4.15
CA ALA A 30 17.23 12.72 -3.31
C ALA A 30 18.50 12.90 -4.16
N LEU A 31 18.76 12.00 -5.10
CA LEU A 31 19.93 12.06 -5.99
C LEU A 31 19.97 13.36 -6.80
N VAL A 32 18.83 13.79 -7.36
CA VAL A 32 18.73 15.06 -8.10
C VAL A 32 19.00 16.25 -7.18
N LEU A 33 18.42 16.26 -5.99
CA LEU A 33 18.55 17.37 -5.04
C LEU A 33 19.99 17.49 -4.50
N TYR A 34 20.58 16.38 -4.06
CA TYR A 34 21.97 16.36 -3.61
C TYR A 34 22.94 16.62 -4.77
N GLY A 35 22.67 16.10 -5.97
CA GLY A 35 23.47 16.37 -7.16
C GLY A 35 23.47 17.85 -7.53
N LEU A 36 22.30 18.51 -7.45
CA LEU A 36 22.19 19.95 -7.68
C LEU A 36 22.96 20.75 -6.62
N ALA A 37 22.83 20.39 -5.34
CA ALA A 37 23.58 21.05 -4.26
C ALA A 37 25.10 20.90 -4.44
N VAL A 38 25.58 19.71 -4.83
CA VAL A 38 26.99 19.47 -5.17
C VAL A 38 27.41 20.30 -6.39
N THR A 39 26.59 20.35 -7.44
CA THR A 39 26.92 21.12 -8.65
C THR A 39 27.02 22.62 -8.35
N VAL A 40 26.07 23.16 -7.59
CA VAL A 40 26.07 24.57 -7.18
C VAL A 40 27.28 24.90 -6.29
N THR A 41 27.63 24.01 -5.36
CA THR A 41 28.80 24.20 -4.49
C THR A 41 30.09 24.18 -5.30
N VAL A 42 30.31 23.15 -6.13
CA VAL A 42 31.50 23.06 -6.99
C VAL A 42 31.60 24.25 -7.95
N ALA A 43 30.50 24.66 -8.58
CA ALA A 43 30.48 25.79 -9.52
C ALA A 43 30.78 27.15 -8.88
N ARG A 44 30.57 27.29 -7.56
CA ARG A 44 30.88 28.51 -6.80
C ARG A 44 32.27 28.48 -6.15
N THR A 45 33.03 27.39 -6.28
CA THR A 45 34.36 27.27 -5.65
C THR A 45 35.46 27.56 -6.67
N ASP A 46 36.05 28.75 -6.63
CA ASP A 46 37.16 29.12 -7.52
C ASP A 46 38.46 28.37 -7.19
N GLN A 47 38.71 28.07 -5.90
CA GLN A 47 39.81 27.22 -5.45
C GLN A 47 39.32 26.17 -4.43
N PRO A 48 39.35 24.87 -4.76
CA PRO A 48 38.87 23.83 -3.86
C PRO A 48 39.83 23.63 -2.68
N GLY A 49 39.44 24.15 -1.51
CA GLY A 49 40.11 23.87 -0.25
C GLY A 49 39.74 22.50 0.33
N PRO A 50 40.50 21.99 1.32
CA PRO A 50 40.22 20.70 1.96
C PRO A 50 38.84 20.61 2.65
N TRP A 51 38.23 21.76 2.97
CA TRP A 51 36.88 21.84 3.56
C TRP A 51 35.78 21.40 2.58
N LEU A 52 35.99 21.54 1.27
CA LEU A 52 35.03 21.13 0.23
C LEU A 52 34.79 19.61 0.30
N TRP A 53 35.84 18.83 0.52
CA TRP A 53 35.74 17.37 0.66
C TRP A 53 34.93 16.94 1.89
N GLY A 54 35.04 17.67 3.01
CA GLY A 54 34.23 17.42 4.20
C GLY A 54 32.74 17.71 3.98
N LEU A 55 32.44 18.75 3.20
CA LEU A 55 31.08 19.13 2.84
C LEU A 55 30.44 18.14 1.86
N LEU A 56 31.20 17.67 0.86
CA LEU A 56 30.78 16.60 -0.04
C LEU A 56 30.57 15.26 0.69
N LEU A 57 31.45 14.90 1.61
CA LEU A 57 31.30 13.71 2.46
C LEU A 57 30.00 13.79 3.27
N THR A 58 29.70 14.97 3.83
CA THR A 58 28.47 15.23 4.58
C THR A 58 27.22 15.04 3.73
N TYR A 59 27.19 15.57 2.51
CA TYR A 59 26.08 15.33 1.58
C TYR A 59 25.91 13.85 1.24
N THR A 60 27.02 13.13 1.07
CA THR A 60 27.00 11.70 0.75
C THR A 60 26.45 10.88 1.91
N VAL A 61 26.85 11.19 3.14
CA VAL A 61 26.35 10.55 4.37
C VAL A 61 24.86 10.85 4.57
N ALA A 62 24.42 12.09 4.32
CA ALA A 62 23.02 12.48 4.43
C ALA A 62 22.15 11.77 3.37
N PHE A 63 22.64 11.63 2.14
CA PHE A 63 21.99 10.84 1.09
C PHE A 63 21.85 9.36 1.49
N LEU A 64 22.94 8.74 1.96
CA LEU A 64 22.90 7.34 2.40
C LEU A 64 21.94 7.15 3.59
N GLY A 65 21.95 8.08 4.55
CA GLY A 65 21.04 8.08 5.69
C GLY A 65 19.57 8.13 5.28
N LEU A 66 19.22 9.01 4.34
CA LEU A 66 17.85 9.13 3.82
C LEU A 66 17.40 7.86 3.07
N THR A 67 18.26 7.28 2.23
CA THR A 67 17.91 6.06 1.48
C THR A 67 17.73 4.84 2.39
N LEU A 68 18.58 4.69 3.41
CA LEU A 68 18.45 3.67 4.44
C LEU A 68 17.20 3.89 5.30
N PHE A 69 16.89 5.14 5.63
CA PHE A 69 15.66 5.52 6.33
C PHE A 69 14.42 5.12 5.51
N CYS A 70 14.36 5.47 4.23
CA CYS A 70 13.24 5.08 3.36
C CYS A 70 13.11 3.57 3.22
N ARG A 71 14.22 2.83 3.16
CA ARG A 71 14.20 1.36 3.16
C ARG A 71 13.65 0.78 4.47
N SER A 72 13.95 1.41 5.61
CA SER A 72 13.45 0.98 6.92
C SER A 72 11.92 1.10 7.04
N LEU A 73 11.29 2.04 6.32
CA LEU A 73 9.83 2.19 6.28
C LEU A 73 9.12 0.96 5.70
N LYS A 74 9.74 0.26 4.74
CA LYS A 74 9.19 -0.99 4.18
C LYS A 74 9.15 -2.12 5.21
N ALA A 75 10.17 -2.19 6.05
CA ALA A 75 10.46 -3.37 6.84
C ALA A 75 9.62 -3.45 8.13
N GLY A 76 8.79 -2.44 8.44
CA GLY A 76 8.08 -2.38 9.73
C GLY A 76 9.02 -2.28 10.93
N LEU A 77 10.33 -2.12 10.70
CA LEU A 77 11.42 -2.08 11.69
C LEU A 77 11.49 -0.73 12.41
N TRP A 78 10.38 0.00 12.49
CA TRP A 78 10.32 1.30 13.14
C TRP A 78 10.32 1.13 14.66
N SER A 79 11.47 0.75 15.19
CA SER A 79 11.77 0.83 16.61
C SER A 79 12.29 2.23 16.94
N ARG A 80 11.92 2.74 18.11
CA ARG A 80 12.35 4.05 18.63
C ARG A 80 13.88 4.20 18.60
N THR A 81 14.62 3.08 18.74
CA THR A 81 16.08 2.99 18.73
C THR A 81 16.69 3.18 17.34
N THR A 82 16.10 2.58 16.31
CA THR A 82 16.54 2.72 14.91
C THR A 82 16.35 4.16 14.41
N ALA A 83 15.26 4.81 14.85
CA ALA A 83 15.03 6.21 14.57
C ALA A 83 16.12 7.10 15.19
N THR A 84 16.45 6.91 16.47
CA THR A 84 17.45 7.75 17.16
C THR A 84 18.88 7.65 16.59
N SER A 85 19.31 6.47 16.15
CA SER A 85 20.67 6.31 15.58
C SER A 85 20.78 6.92 14.18
N GLN A 86 19.76 6.77 13.35
CA GLN A 86 19.68 7.41 12.04
C GLN A 86 19.57 8.94 12.16
N LEU A 87 18.90 9.43 13.21
CA LEU A 87 18.83 10.87 13.53
C LEU A 87 20.19 11.45 13.91
N ALA A 88 20.96 10.76 14.75
CA ALA A 88 22.31 11.21 15.10
C ALA A 88 23.23 11.27 13.86
N ALA A 89 23.12 10.28 12.97
CA ALA A 89 23.91 10.22 11.74
C ALA A 89 23.58 11.34 10.74
N LEU A 90 22.37 11.91 10.77
CA LEU A 90 21.94 13.02 9.92
C LEU A 90 22.23 14.40 10.55
N LEU A 91 22.07 14.54 11.86
CA LEU A 91 22.21 15.83 12.54
C LEU A 91 23.67 16.23 12.78
N ILE A 92 24.54 15.29 13.15
CA ILE A 92 25.94 15.59 13.48
C ILE A 92 26.69 16.24 12.30
N PRO A 93 26.63 15.69 11.07
CA PRO A 93 27.29 16.31 9.92
C PRO A 93 26.69 17.66 9.56
N ALA A 94 25.36 17.79 9.69
CA ALA A 94 24.63 18.99 9.35
C ALA A 94 24.97 20.19 10.27
N VAL A 95 25.12 19.95 11.58
CA VAL A 95 25.65 20.96 12.51
C VAL A 95 27.06 21.36 12.11
N GLY A 96 27.92 20.39 11.80
CA GLY A 96 29.30 20.63 11.40
C GLY A 96 29.42 21.55 10.19
N THR A 97 28.65 21.29 9.13
CA THR A 97 28.66 22.12 7.92
C THR A 97 28.05 23.51 8.15
N SER A 98 27.04 23.63 9.02
CA SER A 98 26.42 24.93 9.36
C SER A 98 27.33 25.82 10.21
N VAL A 99 28.13 25.23 11.12
CA VAL A 99 29.10 25.99 11.92
C VAL A 99 30.29 26.42 11.06
N LEU A 100 30.76 25.55 10.16
CA LEU A 100 31.84 25.89 9.24
C LEU A 100 31.44 26.98 8.23
N SER A 101 30.17 27.02 7.82
CA SER A 101 29.69 28.01 6.87
C SER A 101 29.54 29.42 7.44
N TRP A 102 29.57 29.60 8.76
CA TRP A 102 29.62 30.93 9.38
C TRP A 102 30.95 31.65 9.21
N ARG A 103 32.00 30.94 8.79
CA ARG A 103 33.33 31.53 8.62
C ARG A 103 33.41 32.42 7.38
N ASP A 104 32.64 32.11 6.34
CA ASP A 104 32.62 32.83 5.06
C ASP A 104 31.17 33.19 4.66
N PRO A 105 30.81 34.48 4.55
CA PRO A 105 29.45 34.94 4.24
C PRO A 105 28.86 34.34 2.95
N ASP A 106 29.70 34.07 1.95
CA ASP A 106 29.30 33.49 0.66
C ASP A 106 28.86 32.02 0.78
N TRP A 107 29.29 31.33 1.85
CA TRP A 107 29.09 29.89 2.06
C TRP A 107 28.01 29.57 3.09
N VAL A 108 27.52 30.56 3.83
CA VAL A 108 26.49 30.42 4.88
C VAL A 108 25.31 29.57 4.40
N ILE A 109 24.84 29.81 3.18
CA ILE A 109 23.65 29.15 2.62
C ILE A 109 23.94 27.70 2.25
N ALA A 110 25.10 27.41 1.65
CA ALA A 110 25.49 26.04 1.28
C ALA A 110 25.64 25.13 2.51
N GLY A 111 26.14 25.66 3.64
CA GLY A 111 26.26 24.89 4.88
C GLY A 111 24.96 24.69 5.65
N GLN A 112 23.90 25.45 5.34
CA GLN A 112 22.58 25.32 5.98
C GLN A 112 21.67 24.30 5.30
N ILE A 113 21.88 23.97 4.02
CA ILE A 113 21.07 22.97 3.29
C ILE A 113 21.02 21.61 4.01
N PRO A 114 22.13 21.02 4.50
CA PRO A 114 22.09 19.77 5.28
C PRO A 114 21.27 19.86 6.56
N TRP A 115 21.32 21.00 7.26
CA TRP A 115 20.56 21.23 8.50
C TRP A 115 19.06 21.21 8.27
N PHE A 116 18.61 21.88 7.22
CA PHE A 116 17.21 21.88 6.82
C PHE A 116 16.69 20.49 6.43
N ILE A 117 17.52 19.69 5.76
CA ILE A 117 17.18 18.32 5.38
C ILE A 117 17.12 17.41 6.62
N ALA A 118 18.03 17.58 7.58
CA ALA A 118 18.00 16.85 8.85
C ALA A 118 16.77 17.22 9.71
N CYS A 119 16.39 18.49 9.74
CA CYS A 119 15.19 18.95 10.46
C CYS A 119 13.89 18.46 9.81
N SER A 120 13.80 18.45 8.48
CA SER A 120 12.62 17.96 7.75
C SER A 120 12.44 16.45 7.88
N THR A 121 13.54 15.68 7.89
CA THR A 121 13.51 14.24 8.21
C THR A 121 13.16 13.98 9.68
N TRP A 122 13.58 14.84 10.62
CA TRP A 122 13.18 14.77 12.04
C TRP A 122 11.68 15.06 12.25
N ALA A 123 11.13 16.06 11.56
CA ALA A 123 9.70 16.41 11.61
C ALA A 123 8.79 15.26 11.15
N PHE A 124 9.32 14.36 10.32
CA PHE A 124 8.63 13.17 9.87
C PHE A 124 8.74 12.00 10.87
N ALA A 125 9.91 11.82 11.51
CA ALA A 125 10.10 10.81 12.55
C ALA A 125 9.36 11.13 13.87
N ALA A 126 9.22 12.41 14.21
CA ALA A 126 8.41 12.86 15.34
C ALA A 126 6.94 12.96 14.92
N HIS A 127 6.11 11.95 15.26
CA HIS A 127 4.65 11.84 15.12
C HIS A 127 3.88 12.90 14.28
N ARG A 128 2.97 12.43 13.41
CA ARG A 128 2.02 13.15 12.50
C ARG A 128 1.45 14.53 12.93
N LYS A 129 1.48 14.90 14.21
CA LYS A 129 1.01 16.19 14.75
C LYS A 129 2.14 17.22 15.01
N ALA A 130 3.40 16.79 15.16
CA ALA A 130 4.54 17.66 15.45
C ALA A 130 5.28 18.14 14.18
N THR A 131 4.90 17.64 13.00
CA THR A 131 5.56 17.94 11.72
C THR A 131 5.46 19.43 11.35
N TRP A 132 4.28 20.03 11.53
CA TRP A 132 4.04 21.45 11.25
C TRP A 132 4.80 22.43 12.15
N PRO A 133 4.77 22.30 13.50
CA PRO A 133 5.51 23.21 14.37
C PRO A 133 7.03 23.11 14.19
N LEU A 134 7.57 21.95 13.78
CA LEU A 134 9.00 21.78 13.51
C LEU A 134 9.46 22.41 12.19
N ILE A 135 8.62 22.33 11.15
CA ILE A 135 8.85 23.07 9.90
C ILE A 135 8.82 24.58 10.17
N LEU A 136 7.86 25.04 10.96
CA LEU A 136 7.76 26.46 11.36
C LEU A 136 8.95 26.91 12.22
N LEU A 137 9.44 26.07 13.14
CA LEU A 137 10.61 26.35 13.97
C LEU A 137 11.90 26.41 13.13
N GLY A 138 12.06 25.53 12.14
CA GLY A 138 13.18 25.57 11.19
C GLY A 138 13.15 26.84 10.34
N ALA A 139 11.99 27.22 9.81
CA ALA A 139 11.81 28.47 9.07
C ALA A 139 12.08 29.70 9.95
N PHE A 140 11.68 29.66 11.22
CA PHE A 140 11.95 30.72 12.19
C PHE A 140 13.44 30.86 12.51
N GLY A 141 14.15 29.74 12.76
CA GLY A 141 15.60 29.76 13.00
C GLY A 141 16.39 30.34 11.82
N ALA A 142 15.92 30.09 10.59
CA ALA A 142 16.48 30.66 9.37
C ALA A 142 16.28 32.18 9.28
N ALA A 143 15.06 32.64 9.55
CA ALA A 143 14.72 34.05 9.55
C ALA A 143 15.54 34.82 10.60
N VAL A 144 15.74 34.23 11.79
CA VAL A 144 16.57 34.80 12.86
C VAL A 144 18.05 34.85 12.45
N GLY A 145 18.60 33.77 11.88
CA GLY A 145 20.00 33.74 11.43
C GLY A 145 20.32 34.83 10.40
N VAL A 146 19.37 35.10 9.50
CA VAL A 146 19.50 36.19 8.51
C VAL A 146 19.32 37.56 9.15
N GLY A 147 18.33 37.75 10.01
CA GLY A 147 18.15 39.01 10.74
C GLY A 147 19.40 39.42 11.53
N VAL A 148 20.07 38.45 12.15
CA VAL A 148 21.35 38.66 12.85
C VAL A 148 22.47 39.04 11.86
N GLY A 149 22.57 38.37 10.71
CA GLY A 149 23.55 38.71 9.67
C GLY A 149 23.39 40.14 9.14
N ILE A 150 22.16 40.60 8.97
CA ILE A 150 21.83 41.98 8.53
C ILE A 150 22.22 43.01 9.59
N GLY A 151 21.87 42.74 10.85
CA GLY A 151 22.15 43.65 11.96
C GLY A 151 23.64 43.91 12.18
N LEU A 152 24.49 42.95 11.80
CA LEU A 152 25.95 43.07 11.90
C LEU A 152 26.58 43.91 10.76
N ASN A 153 25.88 44.14 9.64
CA ASN A 153 26.41 44.95 8.53
C ASN A 153 25.32 45.77 7.80
N PRO A 154 25.02 47.00 8.27
CA PRO A 154 23.90 47.81 7.75
C PRO A 154 24.05 48.30 6.30
N GLY A 155 25.26 48.29 5.73
CA GLY A 155 25.54 48.79 4.38
C GLY A 155 25.20 47.83 3.24
N SER A 156 24.81 46.59 3.54
CA SER A 156 24.65 45.51 2.57
C SER A 156 23.25 45.37 1.95
N GLY A 157 22.34 46.34 2.16
CA GLY A 157 20.93 46.21 1.77
C GLY A 157 20.71 45.85 0.29
N GLN A 158 21.46 46.46 -0.63
CA GLN A 158 21.35 46.18 -2.07
C GLN A 158 21.97 44.81 -2.46
N TYR A 159 23.15 44.50 -1.93
CA TYR A 159 23.81 43.18 -2.11
C TYR A 159 22.91 42.04 -1.61
N MET A 160 22.18 42.28 -0.53
CA MET A 160 21.27 41.31 0.07
C MET A 160 20.03 41.06 -0.80
N LEU A 161 19.46 42.08 -1.44
CA LEU A 161 18.35 41.93 -2.38
C LEU A 161 18.77 41.15 -3.63
N ASP A 162 19.97 41.41 -4.17
CA ASP A 162 20.42 40.84 -5.43
C ASP A 162 21.01 39.42 -5.29
N HIS A 163 21.66 39.10 -4.17
CA HIS A 163 22.41 37.84 -4.00
C HIS A 163 21.85 36.93 -2.90
N VAL A 164 21.32 37.49 -1.80
CA VAL A 164 20.86 36.68 -0.65
C VAL A 164 19.40 36.28 -0.81
N LEU A 165 18.52 37.20 -1.20
CA LEU A 165 17.07 36.95 -1.29
C LEU A 165 16.70 35.84 -2.30
N PRO A 166 17.25 35.78 -3.53
CA PRO A 166 16.91 34.73 -4.50
C PRO A 166 17.42 33.34 -4.08
N VAL A 167 18.58 33.28 -3.43
CA VAL A 167 19.16 32.02 -2.95
C VAL A 167 18.40 31.54 -1.71
N MET A 168 17.97 32.46 -0.84
CA MET A 168 17.10 32.15 0.30
C MET A 168 15.75 31.59 -0.16
N THR A 169 15.08 32.25 -1.12
CA THR A 169 13.77 31.78 -1.62
C THR A 169 13.89 30.39 -2.25
N ALA A 170 14.94 30.13 -3.04
CA ALA A 170 15.22 28.80 -3.59
C ALA A 170 15.49 27.76 -2.49
N THR A 171 16.31 28.08 -1.49
CA THR A 171 16.64 27.16 -0.38
C THR A 171 15.43 26.84 0.47
N TRP A 172 14.59 27.83 0.76
CA TRP A 172 13.36 27.68 1.54
C TRP A 172 12.32 26.88 0.77
N PHE A 173 12.20 27.10 -0.55
CA PHE A 173 11.33 26.32 -1.41
C PHE A 173 11.72 24.84 -1.42
N VAL A 174 13.00 24.53 -1.67
CA VAL A 174 13.51 23.15 -1.70
C VAL A 174 13.34 22.47 -0.33
N THR A 175 13.69 23.16 0.75
CA THR A 175 13.58 22.67 2.13
C THR A 175 12.14 22.36 2.54
N SER A 176 11.19 23.20 2.15
CA SER A 176 9.78 23.02 2.50
C SER A 176 9.13 21.91 1.65
N LEU A 177 9.62 21.73 0.42
CA LEU A 177 9.10 20.75 -0.52
C LEU A 177 9.52 19.31 -0.17
N THR A 178 10.74 19.10 0.34
CA THR A 178 11.24 17.75 0.71
C THR A 178 10.39 17.01 1.76
N PRO A 179 10.07 17.59 2.94
CA PRO A 179 9.20 16.92 3.93
C PRO A 179 7.80 16.70 3.38
N LEU A 180 7.28 17.65 2.59
CA LEU A 180 5.98 17.50 1.94
C LEU A 180 5.98 16.32 0.97
N MET A 181 7.01 16.14 0.15
CA MET A 181 7.14 15.02 -0.79
C MET A 181 7.26 13.68 -0.08
N VAL A 182 8.10 13.57 0.95
CA VAL A 182 8.22 12.36 1.76
C VAL A 182 6.91 12.05 2.46
N TRP A 183 6.23 13.06 3.01
CA TRP A 183 4.93 12.91 3.65
C TRP A 183 3.85 12.45 2.68
N LEU A 184 3.74 13.06 1.49
CA LEU A 184 2.80 12.67 0.44
C LEU A 184 3.04 11.24 -0.01
N THR A 185 4.30 10.84 -0.15
CA THR A 185 4.70 9.51 -0.60
C THR A 185 4.33 8.43 0.43
N VAL A 186 4.58 8.68 1.72
CA VAL A 186 4.19 7.73 2.77
C VAL A 186 2.68 7.74 3.03
N TRP A 187 2.03 8.90 2.92
CA TRP A 187 0.57 8.97 2.96
C TRP A 187 -0.04 8.16 1.82
N TRP A 188 0.47 8.31 0.60
CA TRP A 188 0.04 7.55 -0.59
C TRP A 188 0.22 6.05 -0.39
N TRP A 189 1.36 5.64 0.16
CA TRP A 189 1.58 4.24 0.54
C TRP A 189 0.53 3.73 1.53
N GLY A 190 0.22 4.52 2.56
CA GLY A 190 -0.84 4.20 3.51
C GLY A 190 -2.23 4.11 2.87
N VAL A 191 -2.50 4.90 1.83
CA VAL A 191 -3.74 4.83 1.04
C VAL A 191 -3.80 3.53 0.25
N ILE A 192 -2.70 3.15 -0.43
CA ILE A 192 -2.62 1.88 -1.18
C ILE A 192 -2.88 0.69 -0.26
N LEU A 193 -2.25 0.66 0.93
CA LEU A 193 -2.45 -0.43 1.89
C LEU A 193 -3.90 -0.52 2.38
N LYS A 194 -4.56 0.61 2.62
CA LYS A 194 -5.98 0.64 3.01
C LYS A 194 -6.89 0.15 1.88
N LEU A 195 -6.60 0.53 0.65
CA LEU A 195 -7.35 0.10 -0.52
C LEU A 195 -7.25 -1.42 -0.69
N GLU A 196 -6.06 -1.98 -0.47
CA GLU A 196 -5.85 -3.42 -0.55
C GLU A 196 -6.58 -4.18 0.56
N SER A 197 -6.51 -3.69 1.80
CA SER A 197 -7.29 -4.24 2.90
C SER A 197 -8.79 -4.19 2.61
N ALA A 198 -9.30 -3.08 2.07
CA ALA A 198 -10.71 -2.93 1.75
C ALA A 198 -11.15 -3.88 0.62
N ARG A 199 -10.32 -4.05 -0.42
CA ARG A 199 -10.58 -5.02 -1.50
C ARG A 199 -10.66 -6.45 -0.97
N LYS A 200 -9.74 -6.84 -0.09
CA LYS A 200 -9.76 -8.15 0.55
C LYS A 200 -11.06 -8.36 1.34
N THR A 201 -11.42 -7.40 2.20
CA THR A 201 -12.67 -7.46 2.96
C THR A 201 -13.91 -7.52 2.06
N GLN A 202 -13.90 -6.80 0.93
CA GLN A 202 -15.00 -6.85 -0.04
C GLN A 202 -15.11 -8.22 -0.71
N ALA A 203 -14.00 -8.87 -1.06
CA ALA A 203 -13.99 -10.22 -1.62
C ALA A 203 -14.55 -11.23 -0.60
N ASP A 204 -14.12 -11.17 0.65
CA ASP A 204 -14.62 -12.04 1.72
C ASP A 204 -16.14 -11.86 1.95
N LEU A 205 -16.61 -10.61 1.94
CA LEU A 205 -18.04 -10.30 2.04
C LEU A 205 -18.84 -10.81 0.84
N ALA A 206 -18.28 -10.74 -0.38
CA ALA A 206 -18.93 -11.27 -1.57
C ALA A 206 -19.12 -12.79 -1.45
N VAL A 207 -18.07 -13.52 -1.02
CA VAL A 207 -18.16 -14.97 -0.76
C VAL A 207 -19.17 -15.29 0.34
N ALA A 208 -19.18 -14.52 1.44
CA ALA A 208 -20.13 -14.74 2.53
C ALA A 208 -21.59 -14.50 2.09
N ARG A 209 -21.85 -13.46 1.29
CA ARG A 209 -23.18 -13.19 0.72
C ARG A 209 -23.63 -14.32 -0.19
N GLU A 210 -22.73 -14.83 -1.01
CA GLU A 210 -23.03 -15.95 -1.91
C GLU A 210 -23.42 -17.21 -1.12
N ARG A 211 -22.69 -17.52 -0.04
CA ARG A 211 -23.02 -18.63 0.86
C ARG A 211 -24.38 -18.47 1.53
N LEU A 212 -24.73 -17.25 1.95
CA LEU A 212 -26.03 -16.97 2.56
C LEU A 212 -27.17 -17.09 1.56
N ARG A 213 -26.99 -16.56 0.33
CA ARG A 213 -27.95 -16.73 -0.76
C ARG A 213 -28.18 -18.22 -1.03
N PHE A 214 -27.12 -19.00 -1.19
CA PHE A 214 -27.21 -20.44 -1.38
C PHE A 214 -27.94 -21.16 -0.24
N ALA A 215 -27.63 -20.80 1.02
CA ALA A 215 -28.33 -21.39 2.16
C ALA A 215 -29.84 -21.08 2.15
N SER A 216 -30.22 -19.87 1.71
CA SER A 216 -31.63 -19.49 1.52
C SER A 216 -32.27 -20.31 0.41
N ASP A 217 -31.66 -20.36 -0.78
CA ASP A 217 -32.19 -21.10 -1.93
C ASP A 217 -32.36 -22.59 -1.59
N LEU A 218 -31.41 -23.17 -0.87
CA LEU A 218 -31.48 -24.54 -0.36
C LEU A 218 -32.62 -24.73 0.63
N HIS A 219 -32.81 -23.78 1.55
CA HIS A 219 -33.89 -23.83 2.53
C HIS A 219 -35.26 -23.69 1.88
N ASP A 220 -35.40 -22.84 0.87
CA ASP A 220 -36.67 -22.60 0.19
C ASP A 220 -37.11 -23.84 -0.62
N ILE A 221 -36.18 -24.45 -1.37
CA ILE A 221 -36.43 -25.71 -2.11
C ILE A 221 -36.81 -26.84 -1.14
N GLN A 222 -36.00 -27.04 -0.08
CA GLN A 222 -36.30 -28.09 0.90
C GLN A 222 -37.60 -27.82 1.65
N GLY A 223 -37.85 -26.58 2.06
CA GLY A 223 -39.04 -26.17 2.79
C GLY A 223 -40.32 -26.46 2.00
N HIS A 224 -40.31 -26.17 0.69
CA HIS A 224 -41.45 -26.46 -0.18
C HIS A 224 -41.75 -27.96 -0.27
N HIS A 225 -40.75 -28.79 -0.61
CA HIS A 225 -40.97 -30.24 -0.72
C HIS A 225 -41.38 -30.86 0.61
N LEU A 226 -40.78 -30.44 1.74
CA LEU A 226 -41.14 -30.95 3.05
C LEU A 226 -42.59 -30.62 3.42
N GLN A 227 -43.10 -29.43 3.07
CA GLN A 227 -44.51 -29.10 3.27
C GLN A 227 -45.44 -29.98 2.42
N VAL A 228 -45.11 -30.20 1.13
CA VAL A 228 -45.91 -31.06 0.24
C VAL A 228 -45.90 -32.51 0.73
N ILE A 229 -44.74 -33.03 1.13
CA ILE A 229 -44.58 -34.37 1.70
C ILE A 229 -45.43 -34.52 2.96
N ALA A 230 -45.36 -33.56 3.89
CA ALA A 230 -46.15 -33.60 5.12
C ALA A 230 -47.66 -33.60 4.83
N LEU A 231 -48.13 -32.75 3.92
CA LEU A 231 -49.54 -32.66 3.55
C LEU A 231 -50.05 -33.95 2.89
N LYS A 232 -49.29 -34.53 1.95
CA LYS A 232 -49.64 -35.80 1.29
C LYS A 232 -49.59 -36.99 2.24
N ALA A 233 -48.64 -37.02 3.18
CA ALA A 233 -48.56 -38.05 4.21
C ALA A 233 -49.77 -37.98 5.17
N GLU A 234 -50.18 -36.77 5.58
CA GLU A 234 -51.39 -36.59 6.39
C GLU A 234 -52.65 -37.04 5.63
N LEU A 235 -52.76 -36.71 4.34
CA LEU A 235 -53.87 -37.16 3.50
C LEU A 235 -53.89 -38.69 3.36
N ALA A 236 -52.73 -39.32 3.11
CA ALA A 236 -52.60 -40.76 3.03
C ALA A 236 -53.08 -41.44 4.32
N GLN A 237 -52.73 -40.90 5.49
CA GLN A 237 -53.15 -41.40 6.79
C GLN A 237 -54.68 -41.29 6.97
N ARG A 238 -55.29 -40.18 6.57
CA ARG A 238 -56.75 -39.99 6.62
C ARG A 238 -57.53 -40.92 5.69
N LEU A 239 -56.89 -41.42 4.62
CA LEU A 239 -57.51 -42.31 3.63
C LEU A 239 -57.38 -43.80 3.97
N LEU A 240 -56.50 -44.22 4.89
CA LEU A 240 -56.23 -45.63 5.20
C LEU A 240 -57.49 -46.47 5.45
N ASP A 241 -58.44 -45.93 6.22
CA ASP A 241 -59.67 -46.64 6.61
C ASP A 241 -60.85 -46.40 5.65
N ARG A 242 -60.73 -45.42 4.74
CA ARG A 242 -61.81 -44.99 3.83
C ARG A 242 -61.60 -45.43 2.39
N ASP A 243 -60.38 -45.31 1.89
CA ASP A 243 -59.98 -45.64 0.53
C ASP A 243 -58.50 -46.04 0.52
N LEU A 244 -58.27 -47.34 0.66
CA LEU A 244 -56.93 -47.92 0.72
C LEU A 244 -56.15 -47.73 -0.58
N GLU A 245 -56.83 -47.67 -1.73
CA GLU A 245 -56.19 -47.50 -3.02
C GLU A 245 -55.72 -46.06 -3.21
N ALA A 246 -56.57 -45.09 -2.88
CA ALA A 246 -56.16 -43.67 -2.85
C ALA A 246 -55.04 -43.40 -1.84
N SER A 247 -55.08 -44.05 -0.66
CA SER A 247 -53.99 -43.97 0.34
C SER A 247 -52.65 -44.48 -0.23
N ARG A 248 -52.65 -45.62 -0.93
CA ARG A 248 -51.45 -46.16 -1.60
C ARG A 248 -50.88 -45.20 -2.65
N THR A 249 -51.73 -44.57 -3.44
CA THR A 249 -51.31 -43.56 -4.43
C THR A 249 -50.64 -42.37 -3.75
N GLN A 250 -51.22 -41.83 -2.66
CA GLN A 250 -50.60 -40.72 -1.92
C GLN A 250 -49.24 -41.09 -1.32
N LEU A 251 -49.06 -42.32 -0.83
CA LEU A 251 -47.76 -42.81 -0.35
C LEU A 251 -46.72 -42.96 -1.48
N GLN A 252 -47.14 -43.34 -2.69
CA GLN A 252 -46.26 -43.34 -3.86
C GLN A 252 -45.83 -41.92 -4.25
N ASP A 253 -46.76 -40.97 -4.20
CA ASP A 253 -46.48 -39.55 -4.47
C ASP A 253 -45.50 -38.97 -3.44
N VAL A 254 -45.65 -39.30 -2.15
CA VAL A 254 -44.68 -38.90 -1.11
C VAL A 254 -43.28 -39.43 -1.44
N ARG A 255 -43.16 -40.70 -1.85
CA ARG A 255 -41.88 -41.29 -2.24
C ARG A 255 -41.27 -40.59 -3.45
N SER A 256 -42.09 -40.30 -4.45
CA SER A 256 -41.66 -39.59 -5.66
C SER A 256 -41.17 -38.17 -5.32
N GLU A 257 -41.95 -37.42 -4.54
CA GLU A 257 -41.62 -36.06 -4.10
C GLU A 257 -40.30 -36.01 -3.32
N ALA A 258 -40.08 -36.96 -2.40
CA ALA A 258 -38.83 -37.07 -1.65
C ALA A 258 -37.63 -37.40 -2.54
N GLN A 259 -37.82 -38.22 -3.59
CA GLN A 259 -36.76 -38.52 -4.55
C GLN A 259 -36.42 -37.31 -5.41
N THR A 260 -37.42 -36.55 -5.86
CA THR A 260 -37.24 -35.29 -6.60
C THR A 260 -36.48 -34.27 -5.75
N ALA A 261 -36.90 -34.03 -4.51
CA ALA A 261 -36.23 -33.10 -3.60
C ALA A 261 -34.74 -33.45 -3.38
N LEU A 262 -34.42 -34.74 -3.25
CA LEU A 262 -33.04 -35.23 -3.14
C LEU A 262 -32.24 -35.02 -4.44
N GLN A 263 -32.86 -35.22 -5.60
CA GLN A 263 -32.21 -34.99 -6.89
C GLN A 263 -31.95 -33.49 -7.12
N GLU A 264 -32.91 -32.63 -6.84
CA GLU A 264 -32.77 -31.17 -6.97
C GLU A 264 -31.70 -30.63 -6.01
N THR A 265 -31.68 -31.10 -4.76
CA THR A 265 -30.63 -30.74 -3.80
C THR A 265 -29.24 -31.17 -4.29
N ARG A 266 -29.13 -32.39 -4.85
CA ARG A 266 -27.86 -32.88 -5.42
C ARG A 266 -27.44 -32.08 -6.64
N ALA A 267 -28.37 -31.72 -7.52
CA ALA A 267 -28.10 -30.90 -8.70
C ALA A 267 -27.62 -29.50 -8.29
N LEU A 268 -28.25 -28.88 -7.29
CA LEU A 268 -27.85 -27.57 -6.75
C LEU A 268 -26.43 -27.59 -6.17
N VAL A 269 -26.09 -28.64 -5.39
CA VAL A 269 -24.74 -28.82 -4.81
C VAL A 269 -23.70 -29.18 -5.88
N GLN A 270 -24.07 -29.96 -6.91
CA GLN A 270 -23.17 -30.31 -8.02
C GLN A 270 -22.90 -29.13 -8.94
N GLY A 271 -23.85 -28.22 -9.14
CA GLY A 271 -23.64 -26.96 -9.83
C GLY A 271 -22.56 -26.10 -9.17
N LEU A 272 -22.38 -26.21 -7.85
CA LEU A 272 -21.29 -25.59 -7.08
C LEU A 272 -19.89 -26.15 -7.40
N ARG A 273 -19.84 -27.36 -7.96
CA ARG A 273 -18.60 -28.09 -8.28
C ARG A 273 -18.22 -27.99 -9.76
N GLN A 274 -19.11 -27.44 -10.60
CA GLN A 274 -18.76 -27.02 -11.95
C GLN A 274 -18.01 -25.69 -11.88
N VAL A 275 -16.78 -25.75 -11.37
CA VAL A 275 -15.79 -24.70 -11.64
C VAL A 275 -15.55 -24.72 -13.15
N SER A 276 -15.62 -23.56 -13.81
CA SER A 276 -15.39 -23.52 -15.25
C SER A 276 -13.99 -24.08 -15.54
N LEU A 277 -13.82 -24.80 -16.66
CA LEU A 277 -12.51 -25.33 -17.06
C LEU A 277 -11.45 -24.22 -17.08
N GLU A 278 -11.84 -23.00 -17.46
CA GLU A 278 -11.02 -21.80 -17.41
C GLU A 278 -10.63 -21.39 -15.99
N GLN A 279 -11.55 -21.43 -15.02
CA GLN A 279 -11.24 -21.14 -13.61
C GLN A 279 -10.33 -22.20 -12.99
N GLU A 280 -10.51 -23.49 -13.30
CA GLU A 280 -9.60 -24.54 -12.84
C GLU A 280 -8.22 -24.43 -13.49
N LEU A 281 -8.15 -24.12 -14.79
CA LEU A 281 -6.87 -23.88 -15.48
C LEU A 281 -6.14 -22.66 -14.92
N ALA A 282 -6.85 -21.57 -14.63
CA ALA A 282 -6.29 -20.38 -14.01
C ALA A 282 -5.76 -20.67 -12.60
N ASN A 283 -6.53 -21.38 -11.77
CA ASN A 283 -6.09 -21.80 -10.43
C ASN A 283 -4.88 -22.72 -10.50
N ALA A 284 -4.87 -23.71 -11.39
CA ALA A 284 -3.74 -24.61 -11.59
C ALA A 284 -2.48 -23.88 -12.05
N ALA A 285 -2.62 -22.89 -12.95
CA ALA A 285 -1.52 -22.05 -13.39
C ALA A 285 -0.95 -21.19 -12.26
N GLU A 286 -1.81 -20.63 -11.40
CA GLU A 286 -1.39 -19.85 -10.22
C GLU A 286 -0.61 -20.71 -9.21
N VAL A 287 -1.08 -21.93 -8.93
CA VAL A 287 -0.40 -22.89 -8.05
C VAL A 287 0.97 -23.28 -8.62
N LEU A 288 1.06 -23.61 -9.91
CA LEU A 288 2.34 -23.94 -10.56
C LEU A 288 3.33 -22.77 -10.52
N THR A 289 2.84 -21.55 -10.75
CA THR A 289 3.66 -20.33 -10.67
C THR A 289 4.18 -20.09 -9.25
N SER A 290 3.36 -20.35 -8.23
CA SER A 290 3.78 -20.25 -6.82
C SER A 290 4.87 -21.25 -6.43
N ALA A 291 4.91 -22.41 -7.11
CA ALA A 291 5.95 -23.42 -6.98
C ALA A 291 7.23 -23.11 -7.80
N GLY A 292 7.27 -21.95 -8.49
CA GLY A 292 8.39 -21.55 -9.35
C GLY A 292 8.39 -22.22 -10.72
N ILE A 293 7.28 -22.88 -11.10
CA ILE A 293 7.12 -23.54 -12.40
C ILE A 293 6.40 -22.58 -13.34
N THR A 294 7.08 -22.14 -14.40
CA THR A 294 6.46 -21.34 -15.45
C THR A 294 5.51 -22.21 -16.27
N SER A 295 4.21 -21.86 -16.31
CA SER A 295 3.21 -22.56 -17.13
C SER A 295 2.58 -21.61 -18.14
N THR A 296 2.35 -22.10 -19.35
CA THR A 296 1.55 -21.44 -20.39
C THR A 296 0.37 -22.34 -20.72
N HIS A 297 -0.84 -21.79 -20.70
CA HIS A 297 -2.06 -22.52 -21.03
C HIS A 297 -2.74 -21.87 -22.22
N HIS A 298 -3.15 -22.69 -23.19
CA HIS A 298 -3.93 -22.28 -24.35
C HIS A 298 -5.23 -23.07 -24.34
N VAL A 299 -6.37 -22.38 -24.36
CA VAL A 299 -7.69 -23.01 -24.42
C VAL A 299 -8.17 -22.90 -25.85
N ASP A 300 -8.00 -23.96 -26.63
CA ASP A 300 -8.55 -24.05 -27.97
C ASP A 300 -10.05 -24.37 -27.91
N GLY A 301 -10.86 -23.35 -28.16
CA GLY A 301 -12.32 -23.44 -28.30
C GLY A 301 -13.10 -22.99 -27.07
N SER A 302 -13.85 -21.90 -27.22
CA SER A 302 -15.00 -21.63 -26.36
C SER A 302 -16.11 -22.61 -26.78
N PRO A 303 -16.64 -23.47 -25.89
CA PRO A 303 -17.88 -24.15 -26.19
C PRO A 303 -18.96 -23.06 -26.23
N SER A 304 -19.28 -22.58 -27.42
CA SER A 304 -20.47 -21.78 -27.66
C SER A 304 -21.64 -22.52 -27.05
N SER A 305 -22.38 -21.81 -26.19
CA SER A 305 -23.60 -22.25 -25.55
C SER A 305 -24.64 -22.76 -26.56
N SER A 306 -24.58 -24.03 -26.96
CA SER A 306 -25.73 -24.76 -27.49
C SER A 306 -25.43 -26.25 -27.56
N THR A 307 -26.37 -27.03 -27.01
CA THR A 307 -26.49 -28.49 -27.05
C THR A 307 -26.03 -29.23 -25.78
N VAL A 308 -26.71 -28.95 -24.66
CA VAL A 308 -27.00 -29.99 -23.67
C VAL A 308 -27.93 -30.99 -24.35
N ARG A 309 -27.36 -32.10 -24.84
CA ARG A 309 -28.15 -33.22 -25.34
C ARG A 309 -28.67 -33.98 -24.13
N HIS A 310 -29.92 -33.72 -23.73
CA HIS A 310 -30.66 -34.65 -22.89
C HIS A 310 -30.87 -35.93 -23.69
N THR A 311 -30.08 -36.96 -23.40
CA THR A 311 -30.43 -38.34 -23.74
C THR A 311 -31.17 -38.92 -22.54
N LEU A 312 -32.45 -39.21 -22.76
CA LEU A 312 -33.30 -40.09 -21.96
C LEU A 312 -32.64 -41.46 -21.75
#